data_AF-A0A2N2AA34-F1
#
_entry.id   AF-A0A2N2AA34-F1
#
_cell.length_a   1.000
_cell.length_b   1.000
_cell.length_c   1.000
_cell.angle_alpha   90.00
_cell.angle_beta   90.00
_cell.angle_gamma   90.00
#
_symmetry.space_group_name_H-M   'P 1'
#
loop_
_entity.id
_entity.type
_entity.pdbx_description
1 polymer ?
#
loop_
_entity_poly.entity_id
_entity_poly.type
_entity_poly.pdbx_seq_one_letter_code
_entity_poly.pdbx_strand_id
1 'polypeptide(L)'
;MIKAVIDTNILVSALLSPSGNPAKVFDHVLNGNITVCFDSRIIAEYQDVLERPKYGFAWKAARQVVDFIVHTGISVVPEPISSAFEDEDDKKFYEVARSAKAYLATGNIKHFPREPIVVSPQEFLSIMESSR
;
A
#
# COMPACT_ATOMS: atom_id res chain seq x y z
N MET A 1 12.20 -4.80 -10.71
CA MET A 1 10.90 -4.28 -10.24
C MET A 1 10.96 -4.12 -8.73
N ILE A 2 10.45 -3.02 -8.22
CA ILE A 2 10.43 -2.73 -6.78
C ILE A 2 9.17 -3.37 -6.19
N LYS A 3 9.32 -4.08 -5.06
CA LYS A 3 8.19 -4.63 -4.32
C LYS A 3 7.75 -3.65 -3.25
N ALA A 4 6.45 -3.40 -3.15
CA ALA A 4 5.90 -2.57 -2.10
C ALA A 4 4.57 -3.08 -1.57
N VAL A 5 4.33 -2.88 -0.29
CA VAL A 5 3.01 -2.86 0.33
C VAL A 5 2.55 -1.41 0.32
N ILE A 6 1.33 -1.18 -0.15
CA ILE A 6 0.74 0.16 -0.22
C ILE A 6 -0.25 0.30 0.93
N ASP A 7 -0.06 1.27 1.80
CA ASP A 7 -1.06 1.61 2.82
C ASP A 7 -2.35 2.11 2.15
N THR A 8 -3.50 1.75 2.72
CA THR A 8 -4.81 2.20 2.25
C THR A 8 -4.92 3.72 2.19
N ASN A 9 -4.25 4.46 3.08
CA ASN A 9 -4.26 5.93 3.02
C ASN A 9 -3.66 6.48 1.72
N ILE A 10 -2.63 5.82 1.18
CA ILE A 10 -2.01 6.19 -0.10
C ILE A 10 -3.00 5.92 -1.22
N LEU A 11 -3.63 4.75 -1.20
CA LEU A 11 -4.59 4.35 -2.22
C LEU A 11 -5.80 5.32 -2.26
N VAL A 12 -6.40 5.61 -1.10
CA VAL A 12 -7.49 6.59 -0.98
C VAL A 12 -7.03 7.97 -1.46
N SER A 13 -5.85 8.44 -1.03
CA SER A 13 -5.36 9.77 -1.41
C SER A 13 -5.11 9.88 -2.92
N ALA A 14 -4.55 8.82 -3.53
CA ALA A 14 -4.30 8.76 -4.97
C ALA A 14 -5.60 8.79 -5.79
N LEU A 15 -6.66 8.14 -5.29
CA LEU A 15 -7.95 8.10 -5.96
C LEU A 15 -8.78 9.38 -5.76
N LEU A 16 -8.59 10.10 -4.64
CA LEU A 16 -9.24 11.39 -4.38
C LEU A 16 -8.60 12.55 -5.15
N SER A 17 -7.28 12.53 -5.30
CA SER A 17 -6.53 13.61 -5.95
C SER A 17 -5.54 13.02 -6.96
N PRO A 18 -5.63 13.38 -8.25
CA PRO A 18 -4.66 12.98 -9.26
C PRO A 18 -3.31 13.71 -9.12
N SER A 19 -3.15 14.51 -8.05
CA SER A 19 -1.95 15.28 -7.77
C SER A 19 -1.36 14.91 -6.40
N GLY A 20 -0.03 15.01 -6.29
CA GLY A 20 0.71 14.71 -5.07
C GLY A 20 1.47 13.39 -5.12
N ASN A 21 2.22 13.12 -4.05
CA ASN A 21 3.10 11.95 -3.98
C ASN A 21 2.33 10.61 -3.95
N PRO A 22 1.18 10.47 -3.25
CA PRO A 22 0.39 9.24 -3.31
C PRO A 22 -0.07 8.87 -4.73
N ALA A 23 -0.55 9.86 -5.50
CA ALA A 23 -0.95 9.66 -6.90
C ALA A 23 0.22 9.17 -7.75
N LYS A 24 1.40 9.80 -7.63
CA LYS A 24 2.62 9.36 -8.33
C LYS A 24 3.06 7.95 -7.97
N VAL A 25 2.97 7.58 -6.69
CA VAL A 25 3.25 6.20 -6.24
C VAL A 25 2.28 5.23 -6.92
N PHE A 26 1.00 5.56 -6.96
CA PHE A 26 0.00 4.72 -7.61
C PHE A 26 0.17 4.67 -9.14
N ASP A 27 0.58 5.75 -9.79
CA ASP A 27 0.93 5.74 -11.22
C ASP A 27 2.06 4.74 -11.51
N HIS A 28 3.05 4.63 -10.62
CA HIS A 28 4.09 3.61 -10.76
C HIS A 28 3.56 2.18 -10.59
N VAL A 29 2.54 1.97 -9.76
CA VAL A 29 1.82 0.68 -9.66
C VAL A 29 1.10 0.38 -10.98
N LEU A 30 0.33 1.33 -11.52
CA LEU A 30 -0.40 1.17 -12.78
C LEU A 30 0.52 0.90 -13.97
N ASN A 31 1.72 1.50 -13.98
CA ASN A 31 2.73 1.30 -15.02
C ASN A 31 3.61 0.06 -14.82
N GLY A 32 3.36 -0.76 -13.78
CA GLY A 32 4.13 -1.99 -13.51
C GLY A 32 5.56 -1.76 -13.00
N ASN A 33 5.90 -0.54 -12.58
CA ASN A 33 7.20 -0.25 -11.96
C ASN A 33 7.27 -0.77 -10.52
N ILE A 34 6.11 -0.85 -9.86
CA ILE A 34 5.93 -1.40 -8.52
C ILE A 34 5.08 -2.67 -8.62
N THR A 35 5.54 -3.73 -7.97
CA THR A 35 4.73 -4.94 -7.73
C THR A 35 4.15 -4.86 -6.32
N VAL A 36 2.82 -4.73 -6.23
CA VAL A 36 2.13 -4.65 -4.93
C VAL A 36 2.13 -6.02 -4.26
N CYS A 37 2.63 -6.09 -3.03
CA CYS A 37 2.59 -7.27 -2.18
C CYS A 37 1.40 -7.13 -1.22
N PHE A 38 0.57 -8.17 -1.12
CA PHE A 38 -0.63 -8.13 -0.29
C PHE A 38 -0.95 -9.51 0.29
N ASP A 39 -1.76 -9.53 1.34
CA ASP A 39 -2.49 -10.72 1.77
C ASP A 39 -4.00 -10.46 1.72
N SER A 40 -4.81 -11.44 2.12
CA SER A 40 -6.27 -11.30 2.11
C SER A 40 -6.79 -10.22 3.07
N ARG A 41 -6.07 -9.91 4.16
CA ARG A 41 -6.47 -8.90 5.15
C ARG A 41 -6.34 -7.50 4.57
N ILE A 42 -5.26 -7.24 3.82
CA ILE A 42 -5.05 -5.97 3.11
C ILE A 42 -6.09 -5.77 2.02
N ILE A 43 -6.40 -6.80 1.22
CA ILE A 43 -7.42 -6.71 0.17
C ILE A 43 -8.80 -6.44 0.77
N ALA A 44 -9.15 -7.08 1.89
CA ALA A 44 -10.40 -6.83 2.59
C ALA A 44 -10.49 -5.38 3.10
N GLU A 45 -9.38 -4.82 3.61
CA GLU A 45 -9.34 -3.41 4.01
C GLU A 45 -9.54 -2.47 2.83
N TYR A 46 -8.87 -2.72 1.69
CA TYR A 46 -9.08 -1.88 0.51
C TYR A 46 -10.55 -1.88 0.06
N GLN A 47 -11.19 -3.05 0.05
CA GLN A 47 -12.60 -3.16 -0.31
C GLN A 47 -13.48 -2.37 0.67
N ASP A 48 -13.33 -2.61 1.98
CA ASP A 48 -14.12 -1.91 3.00
C ASP A 48 -13.93 -0.39 2.92
N VAL A 49 -12.68 0.07 2.82
CA VAL A 49 -12.36 1.50 2.86
C VAL A 49 -12.81 2.22 1.59
N LEU A 50 -12.57 1.64 0.40
CA LEU A 50 -12.94 2.28 -0.86
C LEU A 50 -14.46 2.30 -1.10
N GLU A 51 -15.22 1.41 -0.45
CA GLU A 51 -16.68 1.41 -0.52
C GLU A 51 -17.35 2.42 0.43
N ARG A 52 -16.59 3.09 1.33
CA ARG A 52 -17.17 4.04 2.29
C ARG A 52 -17.78 5.25 1.57
N PRO A 53 -19.07 5.58 1.81
CA PRO A 53 -19.76 6.68 1.12
C PRO A 53 -19.06 8.04 1.22
N LYS A 54 -18.34 8.30 2.32
CA LYS A 54 -17.64 9.57 2.57
C LYS A 54 -16.57 9.91 1.51
N TYR A 55 -16.06 8.93 0.78
CA TYR A 55 -15.09 9.17 -0.29
C TYR A 55 -15.74 9.39 -1.67
N GLY A 56 -17.02 9.01 -1.83
CA GLY A 56 -17.77 9.27 -3.07
C GLY A 56 -17.27 8.50 -4.30
N PHE A 57 -16.48 7.44 -4.12
CA PHE A 57 -16.00 6.62 -5.24
C PHE A 57 -17.15 5.83 -5.87
N ALA A 58 -17.15 5.73 -7.20
CA ALA A 58 -18.06 4.83 -7.89
C ALA A 58 -17.69 3.38 -7.57
N TRP A 59 -18.65 2.59 -7.08
CA TRP A 59 -18.44 1.19 -6.67
C TRP A 59 -17.67 0.35 -7.70
N LYS A 60 -18.03 0.48 -9.00
CA LYS A 60 -17.33 -0.23 -10.08
C LYS A 60 -15.86 0.17 -10.20
N ALA A 61 -15.54 1.45 -10.04
CA ALA A 61 -14.17 1.94 -10.13
C ALA A 61 -13.32 1.48 -8.94
N ALA A 62 -13.87 1.56 -7.72
CA ALA A 62 -13.21 1.05 -6.52
C ALA A 62 -12.86 -0.45 -6.67
N ARG A 63 -13.82 -1.24 -7.14
CA ARG A 63 -13.61 -2.67 -7.39
C ARG A 63 -12.56 -2.94 -8.46
N GLN A 64 -12.57 -2.20 -9.58
CA GLN A 64 -11.58 -2.34 -10.65
C GLN A 64 -10.15 -2.08 -10.16
N VAL A 65 -9.97 -1.12 -9.25
CA VAL A 65 -8.66 -0.84 -8.64
C VAL A 65 -8.17 -2.02 -7.81
N VAL A 66 -9.04 -2.59 -6.96
CA VAL A 66 -8.69 -3.76 -6.15
C VAL A 66 -8.40 -4.97 -7.04
N ASP A 67 -9.25 -5.24 -8.03
CA ASP A 67 -9.08 -6.35 -8.96
C ASP A 67 -7.76 -6.22 -9.77
N PHE A 68 -7.40 -5.00 -10.17
CA PHE A 68 -6.11 -4.73 -10.82
C PHE A 68 -4.91 -5.07 -9.91
N ILE A 69 -4.96 -4.64 -8.63
CA ILE A 69 -3.90 -4.95 -7.66
C ILE A 69 -3.80 -6.47 -7.45
N VAL A 70 -4.93 -7.16 -7.30
CA VAL A 70 -4.96 -8.63 -7.14
C VAL A 70 -4.38 -9.33 -8.37
N HIS A 71 -4.68 -8.84 -9.58
CA HIS A 71 -4.23 -9.46 -10.82
C HIS A 71 -2.74 -9.23 -11.12
N THR A 72 -2.19 -8.08 -10.72
CA THR A 72 -0.82 -7.68 -11.05
C THR A 72 0.18 -7.82 -9.90
N GLY A 73 -0.32 -7.93 -8.67
CA GLY A 73 0.47 -8.03 -7.46
C GLY A 73 0.87 -9.46 -7.10
N ILE A 74 1.49 -9.59 -5.92
CA ILE A 74 1.93 -10.86 -5.34
C ILE A 74 1.15 -11.09 -4.04
N SER A 75 0.46 -12.22 -3.98
CA SER A 75 -0.14 -12.70 -2.72
C SER A 75 0.96 -13.28 -1.83
N VAL A 76 0.95 -12.89 -0.56
CA VAL A 76 1.94 -13.24 0.45
C VAL A 76 1.24 -13.93 1.60
N VAL A 77 1.83 -14.99 2.13
CA VAL A 77 1.46 -15.58 3.42
C VAL A 77 2.49 -15.06 4.42
N PRO A 78 2.17 -14.04 5.24
CA PRO A 78 3.15 -13.42 6.09
C PRO A 78 3.40 -14.23 7.37
N GLU A 79 4.62 -14.10 7.91
CA GLU A 79 4.93 -14.59 9.26
C GLU A 79 4.33 -13.63 10.31
N PRO A 80 3.51 -14.13 11.25
CA PRO A 80 2.96 -13.30 12.31
C PRO A 80 4.05 -12.73 13.21
N ILE A 81 3.90 -11.47 13.60
CA ILE A 81 4.85 -10.81 14.49
C ILE A 81 4.26 -10.73 15.91
N SER A 82 5.05 -11.05 16.93
CA SER A 82 4.59 -11.05 18.32
C SER A 82 4.55 -9.66 18.95
N SER A 83 5.26 -8.69 18.37
CA SER A 83 5.30 -7.31 18.86
C SER A 83 3.91 -6.67 18.80
N ALA A 84 3.57 -5.91 19.84
CA ALA A 84 2.40 -5.06 19.88
C ALA A 84 2.61 -3.82 19.01
N PHE A 85 1.55 -3.40 18.31
CA PHE A 85 1.51 -2.14 17.57
C PHE A 85 0.63 -1.13 18.32
N GLU A 86 0.85 0.17 18.10
CA GLU A 86 -0.08 1.19 18.61
C GLU A 86 -1.47 1.01 17.99
N ASP A 87 -1.50 0.70 16.69
CA ASP A 87 -2.67 0.28 15.95
C ASP A 87 -2.46 -1.14 15.42
N GLU A 88 -3.20 -2.10 15.95
CA GLU A 88 -3.12 -3.49 15.50
C GLU A 88 -3.59 -3.68 14.06
N ASP A 89 -4.38 -2.74 13.50
CA ASP A 89 -4.74 -2.78 12.08
C ASP A 89 -3.56 -2.45 11.17
N ASP A 90 -2.57 -1.69 11.63
CA ASP A 90 -1.36 -1.38 10.83
C ASP A 90 -0.43 -2.59 10.70
N LYS A 91 -0.48 -3.51 11.67
CA LYS A 91 0.41 -4.66 11.78
C LYS A 91 0.43 -5.54 10.52
N LYS A 92 -0.73 -5.78 9.90
CA LYS A 92 -0.85 -6.64 8.70
C LYS A 92 -0.03 -6.11 7.52
N PHE A 93 0.04 -4.78 7.34
CA PHE A 93 0.84 -4.17 6.28
C PHE A 93 2.33 -4.42 6.49
N TYR A 94 2.78 -4.28 7.74
CA TYR A 94 4.18 -4.48 8.10
C TYR A 94 4.59 -5.96 8.03
N GLU A 95 3.75 -6.88 8.50
CA GLU A 95 3.98 -8.34 8.39
C GLU A 95 4.18 -8.77 6.93
N VAL A 96 3.33 -8.29 6.02
CA VAL A 96 3.47 -8.54 4.57
C VAL A 96 4.74 -7.90 4.02
N ALA A 97 5.05 -6.66 4.40
CA ALA A 97 6.24 -5.96 3.91
C ALA A 97 7.53 -6.70 4.29
N ARG A 98 7.65 -7.14 5.55
CA ARG A 98 8.80 -7.93 6.01
C ARG A 98 8.92 -9.25 5.27
N SER A 99 7.83 -10.00 5.20
CA SER A 99 7.81 -11.34 4.60
C SER A 99 8.14 -11.30 3.11
N ALA A 100 7.65 -10.27 2.40
CA ALA A 100 7.90 -10.08 0.98
C ALA A 100 9.24 -9.41 0.65
N LYS A 101 9.98 -8.94 1.66
CA LYS A 101 11.15 -8.04 1.49
C LYS A 101 10.78 -6.84 0.61
N ALA A 102 9.68 -6.19 0.96
CA ALA A 102 9.07 -5.08 0.23
C ALA A 102 9.18 -3.80 1.07
N TYR A 103 9.15 -2.66 0.40
CA TYR A 103 8.92 -1.38 1.08
C TYR A 103 7.47 -1.30 1.55
N LEU A 104 7.21 -0.66 2.69
CA LEU A 104 5.89 -0.25 3.12
C LEU A 104 5.76 1.24 2.87
N ALA A 105 4.98 1.61 1.85
CA ALA A 105 4.66 3.00 1.58
C ALA A 105 3.45 3.40 2.42
N THR A 106 3.62 4.37 3.33
CA THR A 106 2.55 4.84 4.23
C THR A 106 2.62 6.36 4.47
N GLY A 107 1.46 7.02 4.59
CA GLY A 107 1.37 8.38 5.11
C GLY A 107 1.51 8.49 6.64
N ASN A 108 1.50 7.37 7.37
CA ASN A 108 1.41 7.29 8.82
C ASN A 108 2.64 6.62 9.46
N ILE A 109 3.86 6.96 9.00
CA ILE A 109 5.13 6.32 9.42
C ILE A 109 5.25 6.14 10.94
N LYS A 110 4.74 7.10 11.73
CA LYS A 110 4.80 7.07 13.20
C LYS A 110 4.08 5.88 13.85
N HIS A 111 3.12 5.24 13.18
CA HIS A 111 2.40 4.07 13.73
C HIS A 111 3.19 2.77 13.58
N PHE A 112 4.29 2.80 12.81
CA PHE A 112 5.10 1.64 12.51
C PHE A 112 6.42 1.65 13.28
N PRO A 113 7.03 0.47 13.50
CA PRO A 113 8.41 0.38 13.94
C PRO A 113 9.33 1.17 13.01
N ARG A 114 10.31 1.87 13.60
CA ARG A 114 11.32 2.63 12.84
C ARG A 114 12.26 1.67 12.12
N GLU A 115 11.91 1.32 10.89
CA GLU A 115 12.72 0.50 10.00
C GLU A 115 12.89 1.14 8.61
N PRO A 116 14.02 0.90 7.92
CA PRO A 116 14.28 1.46 6.59
C PRO A 116 13.27 1.06 5.51
N ILE A 117 12.49 0.00 5.74
CA ILE A 117 11.47 -0.45 4.80
C ILE A 117 10.19 0.39 4.89
N VAL A 118 9.95 1.09 6.00
CA VAL A 118 8.75 1.93 6.19
C VAL A 118 9.07 3.34 5.72
N VAL A 119 8.40 3.78 4.67
CA VAL A 119 8.75 5.00 3.94
C VAL A 119 7.51 5.82 3.63
N SER A 120 7.68 7.15 3.65
CA SER A 120 6.66 8.07 3.13
C SER A 120 6.54 7.94 1.61
N PRO A 121 5.44 8.41 0.99
CA PRO A 121 5.34 8.50 -0.45
C PRO A 121 6.50 9.28 -1.10
N GLN A 122 7.00 10.32 -0.44
CA GLN A 122 8.11 11.12 -0.95
C GLN A 122 9.41 10.33 -0.97
N GLU A 123 9.79 9.73 0.18
CA GLU A 123 10.99 8.93 0.30
C GLU A 123 10.96 7.74 -0.65
N PHE A 124 9.79 7.11 -0.80
CA PHE A 124 9.62 5.98 -1.70
C PHE A 124 9.90 6.38 -3.15
N LEU A 125 9.36 7.50 -3.62
CA LEU A 125 9.65 8.02 -4.97
C LEU A 125 11.15 8.31 -5.16
N SER A 126 11.82 8.92 -4.18
CA SER A 126 13.27 9.18 -4.25
C SER A 126 14.11 7.89 -4.32
N ILE A 127 13.69 6.83 -3.62
CA ILE A 127 14.32 5.50 -3.72
C ILE A 127 14.15 4.94 -5.14
N MET A 128 12.96 5.09 -5.72
CA MET A 128 12.68 4.64 -7.08
C MET A 128 13.51 5.36 -8.14
N GLU A 129 13.70 6.68 -7.97
CA GLU A 129 14.53 7.50 -8.86
C GLU A 129 16.02 7.14 -8.76
N SER A 130 16.50 6.84 -7.55
CA SER A 130 17.91 6.48 -7.31
C SER A 130 18.26 5.04 -7.72
N SER A 131 17.25 4.20 -7.98
CA SER A 131 17.41 2.81 -8.38
C SER A 131 17.36 2.62 -9.92
N ARG A 132 17.31 3.71 -10.68
CA ARG A 132 17.39 3.74 -12.15
C ARG A 132 18.83 3.96 -12.60
#